data_AF-A0A951FYN1-F1
#
_entry.id   AF-A0A951FYN1-F1
#
_cell.length_a   1.000
_cell.length_b   1.000
_cell.length_c   1.000
_cell.angle_alpha   90.00
_cell.angle_beta   90.00
_cell.angle_gamma   90.00
#
_symmetry.space_group_name_H-M   'P 1'
#
loop_
_entity.id
_entity.type
_entity.pdbx_description
1 polymer ?
#
loop_
_entity_poly.entity_id
_entity_poly.type
_entity_poly.pdbx_seq_one_letter_code
_entity_poly.pdbx_strand_id
1 'polypeptide(L)'
;MNVAFAAVSIALGSAYLALAGIALIEVKRARRTRGVSRFGLAYVGMAISCGPHHLLHGAEALEGFNANWPMIASVFVGLPAGVIFVGLRIEAMAGGRGDRHIRATPALLMIGAVAFCFVAGVLVTVAASDFGGGRRPTLLAVAPNLFVTVTYLVVGILLLRTQALRRVALEGWSLSGLSLGAIFPSCALMHLVYALSARGDLTICPVDVFGVPASAYFLWVVHGLYKQSITDWNRRPIVGAAGRAPRAAPWAQRRESVEELLAIPASHGGV
;
A
#
# COMPACT_ATOMS: atom_id res chain seq x y z
N MET A 1 15.52 1.08 21.49
CA MET A 1 14.41 0.50 20.71
C MET A 1 13.35 1.54 20.35
N ASN A 2 12.91 2.40 21.28
CA ASN A 2 11.93 3.45 20.99
C ASN A 2 12.34 4.43 19.90
N VAL A 3 13.62 4.81 19.81
CA VAL A 3 14.10 5.72 18.74
C VAL A 3 13.90 5.11 17.35
N ALA A 4 14.13 3.81 17.18
CA ALA A 4 13.92 3.13 15.90
C ALA A 4 12.43 3.07 15.53
N PHE A 5 11.57 2.72 16.50
CA PHE A 5 10.12 2.76 16.32
C PHE A 5 9.64 4.17 15.98
N ALA A 6 10.09 5.18 16.72
CA ALA A 6 9.77 6.58 16.47
C ALA A 6 10.18 7.02 15.06
N ALA A 7 11.41 6.74 14.65
CA ALA A 7 11.93 7.08 13.33
C ALA A 7 11.12 6.42 12.21
N VAL A 8 10.81 5.12 12.34
CA VAL A 8 10.02 4.39 11.34
C VAL A 8 8.59 4.91 11.29
N SER A 9 7.96 5.16 12.43
CA SER A 9 6.60 5.73 12.50
C SER A 9 6.55 7.13 11.89
N ILE A 10 7.53 7.99 12.16
CA ILE A 10 7.64 9.31 11.53
C ILE A 10 7.82 9.19 10.01
N ALA A 11 8.70 8.28 9.57
CA ALA A 11 8.95 8.05 8.14
C ALA A 11 7.70 7.53 7.43
N LEU A 12 6.99 6.56 8.02
CA LEU A 12 5.72 6.05 7.49
C LEU A 12 4.66 7.13 7.42
N GLY A 13 4.49 7.90 8.50
CA GLY A 13 3.52 9.00 8.55
C GLY A 13 3.78 10.04 7.45
N SER A 14 5.04 10.41 7.28
CA SER A 14 5.48 11.32 6.21
C SER A 14 5.25 10.74 4.82
N ALA A 15 5.53 9.44 4.62
CA ALA A 15 5.30 8.76 3.36
C ALA A 15 3.80 8.70 2.99
N TYR A 16 2.92 8.43 3.95
CA TYR A 16 1.47 8.48 3.74
C TYR A 16 0.98 9.88 3.35
N LEU A 17 1.46 10.93 4.03
CA LEU A 17 1.09 12.31 3.67
C LEU A 17 1.60 12.70 2.28
N ALA A 18 2.81 12.28 1.91
CA ALA A 18 3.34 12.48 0.57
C ALA A 18 2.47 11.76 -0.47
N LEU A 19 2.12 10.49 -0.24
CA LEU A 19 1.21 9.71 -1.09
C LEU A 19 -0.17 10.36 -1.25
N ALA A 20 -0.72 10.92 -0.17
CA ALA A 20 -1.97 11.68 -0.22
C ALA A 20 -1.84 12.92 -1.12
N GLY A 21 -0.76 13.69 -0.97
CA GLY A 21 -0.48 14.84 -1.82
C GLY A 21 -0.37 14.46 -3.30
N ILE A 22 0.36 13.39 -3.60
CA ILE A 22 0.54 12.87 -4.96
C ILE A 22 -0.81 12.47 -5.56
N ALA A 23 -1.57 11.63 -4.87
CA ALA A 23 -2.87 11.17 -5.34
C ALA A 23 -3.85 12.33 -5.55
N LEU A 24 -3.85 13.33 -4.67
CA LEU A 24 -4.68 14.52 -4.81
C LEU A 24 -4.29 15.36 -6.03
N ILE A 25 -2.99 15.52 -6.29
CA ILE A 25 -2.48 16.22 -7.49
C ILE A 25 -2.90 15.48 -8.76
N GLU A 26 -2.75 14.16 -8.79
CA GLU A 26 -3.20 13.32 -9.91
C GLU A 26 -4.70 13.50 -10.14
N VAL A 27 -5.49 13.52 -9.05
CA VAL A 27 -6.94 13.72 -9.16
C VAL A 27 -7.31 15.08 -9.70
N LYS A 28 -6.66 16.13 -9.21
CA LYS A 28 -6.88 17.49 -9.67
C LYS A 28 -6.50 17.67 -11.15
N ARG A 29 -5.39 17.08 -11.59
CA ARG A 29 -4.89 17.18 -12.98
C ARG A 29 -5.75 16.38 -13.95
N ALA A 30 -6.09 15.13 -13.61
CA ALA A 30 -6.83 14.23 -14.49
C ALA A 30 -8.33 14.57 -14.57
N ARG A 31 -8.87 15.25 -13.54
CA ARG A 31 -10.29 15.64 -13.41
C ARG A 31 -10.93 16.17 -14.68
N ARG A 32 -10.25 17.06 -15.41
CA ARG A 32 -10.81 17.71 -16.61
C ARG A 32 -10.98 16.74 -17.77
N THR A 33 -10.13 15.73 -17.86
CA THR A 33 -10.06 14.79 -18.98
C THR A 33 -10.70 13.43 -18.69
N ARG A 34 -10.75 13.01 -17.42
CA ARG A 34 -11.17 11.66 -17.01
C ARG A 34 -12.31 11.67 -15.99
N GLY A 35 -12.83 12.84 -15.61
CA GLY A 35 -13.75 12.97 -14.47
C GLY A 35 -13.04 12.77 -13.13
N VAL A 36 -13.78 12.69 -12.03
CA VAL A 36 -13.22 12.50 -10.67
C VAL A 36 -12.99 11.02 -10.37
N SER A 37 -11.81 10.65 -9.84
CA SER A 37 -11.53 9.28 -9.39
C SER A 37 -12.01 9.08 -7.97
N ARG A 38 -12.93 8.12 -7.79
CA ARG A 38 -13.40 7.72 -6.46
C ARG A 38 -12.30 6.98 -5.72
N PHE A 39 -11.54 6.13 -6.41
CA PHE A 39 -10.38 5.45 -5.87
C PHE A 39 -9.30 6.43 -5.44
N GLY A 40 -8.97 7.41 -6.26
CA GLY A 40 -7.99 8.44 -5.92
C GLY A 40 -8.40 9.22 -4.68
N LEU A 41 -9.65 9.70 -4.61
CA LEU A 41 -10.16 10.41 -3.43
C LEU A 41 -10.20 9.52 -2.18
N ALA A 42 -10.64 8.27 -2.33
CA ALA A 42 -10.70 7.34 -1.21
C ALA A 42 -9.29 6.99 -0.70
N TYR A 43 -8.33 6.84 -1.61
CA TYR A 43 -6.92 6.63 -1.28
C TYR A 43 -6.32 7.84 -0.56
N VAL A 44 -6.66 9.07 -0.99
CA VAL A 44 -6.28 10.31 -0.28
C VAL A 44 -6.85 10.32 1.13
N GLY A 45 -8.14 10.03 1.31
CA GLY A 45 -8.77 10.00 2.63
C GLY A 45 -8.09 8.99 3.57
N MET A 46 -7.84 7.78 3.07
CA MET A 46 -7.12 6.74 3.81
C MET A 46 -5.70 7.18 4.19
N ALA A 47 -4.93 7.71 3.24
CA ALA A 47 -3.57 8.16 3.50
C ALA A 47 -3.51 9.35 4.49
N ILE A 48 -4.48 10.26 4.45
CA ILE A 48 -4.61 11.36 5.43
C ILE A 48 -5.04 10.86 6.81
N SER A 49 -5.74 9.73 6.92
CA SER A 49 -5.99 9.12 8.23
C SER A 49 -4.75 8.38 8.79
N CYS A 50 -4.02 7.63 7.95
CA CYS A 50 -2.86 6.87 8.40
C CYS A 50 -1.64 7.76 8.70
N GLY A 51 -1.43 8.83 7.92
CA GLY A 51 -0.26 9.69 8.04
C GLY A 51 -0.09 10.31 9.43
N PRO A 52 -1.05 11.15 9.87
CA PRO A 52 -1.05 11.73 11.21
C PRO A 52 -1.04 10.68 12.32
N HIS A 53 -1.72 9.54 12.14
CA HIS A 53 -1.72 8.45 13.13
C HIS A 53 -0.30 7.93 13.38
N HIS A 54 0.45 7.61 12.32
CA HIS A 54 1.85 7.18 12.46
C HIS A 54 2.77 8.30 12.96
N LEU A 55 2.53 9.56 12.58
CA LEU A 55 3.29 10.69 13.11
C LEU A 55 3.11 10.85 14.63
N LEU A 56 1.88 10.70 15.13
CA LEU A 56 1.59 10.78 16.57
C LEU A 56 2.27 9.65 17.35
N HIS A 57 2.18 8.40 16.87
CA HIS A 57 2.95 7.30 17.46
C HIS A 57 4.46 7.56 17.49
N GLY A 58 4.96 8.22 16.44
CA GLY A 58 6.35 8.65 16.37
C GLY A 58 6.69 9.70 17.44
N ALA A 59 5.84 10.71 17.60
CA ALA A 59 6.01 11.77 18.58
C ALA A 59 5.93 11.24 20.02
N GLU A 60 4.91 10.45 20.34
CA GLU A 60 4.74 9.84 21.68
C GLU A 60 5.94 8.96 22.05
N ALA A 61 6.47 8.19 21.09
CA ALA A 61 7.66 7.37 21.31
C ALA A 61 8.92 8.20 21.62
N LEU A 62 9.01 9.44 21.10
CA LEU A 62 10.06 10.40 21.47
C LEU A 62 9.80 11.02 22.85
N GLU A 63 8.54 11.16 23.25
CA GLU A 63 8.12 11.66 24.57
C GLU A 63 8.21 10.61 25.69
N GLY A 64 8.63 9.39 25.37
CA GLY A 64 8.90 8.33 26.35
C GLY A 64 7.88 7.20 26.35
N PHE A 65 6.93 7.18 25.41
CA PHE A 65 6.06 6.02 25.20
C PHE A 65 6.91 4.79 24.82
N ASN A 66 6.77 3.72 25.61
CA ASN A 66 7.50 2.48 25.42
C ASN A 66 6.69 1.52 24.56
N ALA A 67 7.02 1.48 23.27
CA ALA A 67 6.45 0.51 22.36
C ALA A 67 6.85 -0.91 22.74
N ASN A 68 5.88 -1.80 22.99
CA ASN A 68 6.17 -3.21 23.21
C ASN A 68 6.67 -3.87 21.92
N TRP A 69 7.39 -4.98 22.06
CA TRP A 69 8.03 -5.62 20.90
C TRP A 69 7.03 -6.04 19.79
N PRO A 70 5.81 -6.55 20.07
CA PRO A 70 4.88 -6.93 19.00
C PRO A 70 4.47 -5.73 18.14
N MET A 71 4.29 -4.56 18.76
CA MET A 71 3.95 -3.33 18.05
C MET A 71 5.12 -2.82 17.21
N ILE A 72 6.36 -2.92 17.72
CA ILE A 72 7.54 -2.59 16.90
C ILE A 72 7.61 -3.53 15.70
N ALA A 73 7.51 -4.83 15.92
CA ALA A 73 7.64 -5.83 14.87
C ALA A 73 6.53 -5.73 13.81
N SER A 74 5.28 -5.47 14.21
CA SER A 74 4.17 -5.32 13.26
C SER A 74 4.38 -4.16 12.27
N VAL A 75 5.00 -3.06 12.72
CA VAL A 75 5.38 -1.93 11.86
C VAL A 75 6.41 -2.35 10.80
N PHE A 76 7.41 -3.16 11.19
CA PHE A 76 8.44 -3.63 10.25
C PHE A 76 7.92 -4.64 9.24
N VAL A 77 6.88 -5.44 9.56
CA VAL A 77 6.30 -6.41 8.63
C VAL A 77 5.75 -5.74 7.36
N GLY A 78 5.13 -4.56 7.49
CA GLY A 78 4.57 -3.81 6.36
C GLY A 78 5.59 -3.01 5.55
N LEU A 79 6.76 -2.73 6.12
CA LEU A 79 7.75 -1.81 5.55
C LEU A 79 8.20 -2.20 4.12
N PRO A 80 8.51 -3.47 3.80
CA PRO A 80 8.94 -3.83 2.44
C PRO A 80 7.89 -3.51 1.38
N ALA A 81 6.61 -3.83 1.65
CA ALA A 81 5.51 -3.54 0.72
C ALA A 81 5.33 -2.03 0.55
N GLY A 82 5.39 -1.27 1.64
CA GLY A 82 5.34 0.20 1.64
C GLY A 82 6.46 0.83 0.81
N VAL A 83 7.71 0.43 1.04
CA VAL A 83 8.89 0.95 0.32
C VAL A 83 8.80 0.66 -1.17
N ILE A 84 8.43 -0.57 -1.55
CA ILE A 84 8.24 -0.94 -2.96
C ILE A 84 7.17 -0.07 -3.60
N PHE A 85 5.99 0.06 -2.96
CA PHE A 85 4.89 0.82 -3.51
C PHE A 85 5.24 2.31 -3.66
N VAL A 86 5.79 2.95 -2.61
CA VAL A 86 6.21 4.36 -2.63
C VAL A 86 7.26 4.60 -3.69
N GLY A 87 8.30 3.75 -3.75
CA GLY A 87 9.37 3.87 -4.75
C GLY A 87 8.83 3.81 -6.18
N LEU A 88 7.91 2.88 -6.46
CA LEU A 88 7.23 2.79 -7.74
C LEU A 88 6.39 4.03 -8.05
N ARG A 89 5.72 4.63 -7.06
CA ARG A 89 4.95 5.87 -7.26
C ARG A 89 5.83 7.07 -7.56
N ILE A 90 6.94 7.23 -6.84
CA ILE A 90 7.93 8.29 -7.10
C ILE A 90 8.49 8.14 -8.52
N GLU A 91 8.85 6.93 -8.90
CA GLU A 91 9.37 6.66 -10.23
C GLU A 91 8.32 6.91 -11.34
N ALA A 92 7.05 6.59 -11.12
CA ALA A 92 5.97 6.97 -12.02
C ALA A 92 5.86 8.49 -12.21
N MET A 93 5.99 9.26 -11.11
CA MET A 93 5.94 10.72 -11.16
C MET A 93 7.12 11.33 -11.89
N ALA A 94 8.29 10.69 -11.81
CA ALA A 94 9.49 11.07 -12.56
C ALA A 94 9.41 10.68 -14.06
N GLY A 95 8.28 10.15 -14.53
CA GLY A 95 8.07 9.71 -15.92
C GLY A 95 8.54 8.28 -16.20
N GLY A 96 8.90 7.52 -15.16
CA GLY A 96 9.22 6.10 -15.23
C GLY A 96 7.99 5.21 -15.40
N ARG A 97 8.19 3.90 -15.29
CA ARG A 97 7.13 2.90 -15.56
C ARG A 97 6.07 2.84 -14.47
N GLY A 98 6.45 3.06 -13.22
CA GLY A 98 5.55 2.99 -12.07
C GLY A 98 5.06 1.60 -11.67
N ASP A 99 5.43 0.57 -12.43
CA ASP A 99 5.09 -0.82 -12.14
C ASP A 99 6.06 -1.79 -12.83
N ARG A 100 6.22 -2.99 -12.28
CA ARG A 100 7.08 -4.08 -12.75
C ARG A 100 6.24 -5.31 -12.99
N HIS A 101 6.52 -5.98 -14.10
CA HIS A 101 5.88 -7.24 -14.43
C HIS A 101 6.69 -8.41 -13.86
N ILE A 102 6.06 -9.23 -13.02
CA ILE A 102 6.64 -10.47 -12.52
C ILE A 102 6.05 -11.61 -13.34
N ARG A 103 6.87 -12.24 -14.18
CA ARG A 103 6.42 -13.38 -14.99
C ARG A 103 6.18 -14.60 -14.10
N ALA A 104 5.11 -15.34 -14.42
CA ALA A 104 4.67 -16.52 -13.66
C ALA A 104 4.44 -16.26 -12.17
N THR A 105 4.09 -17.29 -11.39
CA THR A 105 3.99 -17.17 -9.93
C THR A 105 5.29 -17.69 -9.31
N PRO A 106 6.27 -16.83 -8.98
CA PRO A 106 7.48 -17.29 -8.33
C PRO A 106 7.15 -17.88 -6.96
N ALA A 107 7.83 -18.96 -6.59
CA ALA A 107 7.67 -19.62 -5.28
C ALA A 107 7.83 -18.63 -4.10
N LEU A 108 8.68 -17.61 -4.27
CA LEU A 108 8.89 -16.54 -3.30
C LEU A 108 7.61 -15.77 -2.93
N LEU A 109 6.64 -15.60 -3.85
CA LEU A 109 5.37 -14.95 -3.51
C LEU A 109 4.53 -15.82 -2.56
N MET A 110 4.52 -17.14 -2.78
CA MET A 110 3.81 -18.08 -1.90
C MET A 110 4.49 -18.19 -0.54
N ILE A 111 5.82 -18.29 -0.53
CA ILE A 111 6.62 -18.29 0.70
C ILE A 111 6.37 -17.00 1.48
N GLY A 112 6.36 -15.84 0.82
CA GLY A 112 6.06 -14.56 1.44
C GLY A 112 4.69 -14.52 2.10
N ALA A 113 3.64 -15.05 1.45
CA ALA A 113 2.31 -15.10 2.03
C ALA A 113 2.24 -16.02 3.26
N VAL A 114 2.85 -17.20 3.20
CA VAL A 114 2.91 -18.14 4.34
C VAL A 114 3.70 -17.54 5.51
N ALA A 115 4.87 -16.95 5.22
CA ALA A 115 5.70 -16.28 6.22
C ALA A 115 4.95 -15.12 6.87
N PHE A 116 4.23 -14.30 6.09
CA PHE A 116 3.38 -13.24 6.62
C PHE A 116 2.32 -13.79 7.58
N CYS A 117 1.57 -14.82 7.18
CA CYS A 117 0.53 -15.41 8.04
C CYS A 117 1.12 -15.98 9.34
N PHE A 118 2.27 -16.64 9.26
CA PHE A 118 2.97 -17.17 10.44
C PHE A 118 3.39 -16.05 11.39
N VAL A 119 4.10 -15.03 10.88
CA VAL A 119 4.55 -13.88 11.68
C VAL A 119 3.36 -13.12 12.27
N ALA A 120 2.30 -12.89 11.48
CA ALA A 120 1.08 -12.25 11.94
C ALA A 120 0.42 -13.04 13.09
N GLY A 121 0.33 -14.37 12.98
CA GLY A 121 -0.19 -15.24 14.03
C GLY A 121 0.61 -15.12 15.32
N VAL A 122 1.94 -15.21 15.24
CA VAL A 122 2.83 -15.05 16.41
C VAL A 122 2.63 -13.69 17.08
N LEU A 123 2.62 -12.61 16.30
CA LEU A 123 2.45 -11.25 16.83
C LEU A 123 1.11 -11.06 17.53
N VAL A 124 0.02 -11.55 16.93
CA VAL A 124 -1.33 -11.48 17.51
C VAL A 124 -1.42 -12.32 18.77
N THR A 125 -0.87 -13.53 18.79
CA THR A 125 -0.87 -14.40 19.98
C THR A 125 -0.15 -13.73 21.15
N VAL A 126 1.03 -13.13 20.91
CA VAL A 126 1.78 -12.46 21.99
C VAL A 126 1.11 -11.16 22.44
N ALA A 127 0.56 -10.37 21.52
CA ALA A 127 -0.21 -9.19 21.90
C ALA A 127 -1.48 -9.57 22.72
N ALA A 128 -2.16 -10.65 22.34
CA ALA A 128 -3.34 -11.14 23.05
C ALA A 128 -3.01 -11.69 24.44
N SER A 129 -1.85 -12.32 24.65
CA SER A 129 -1.44 -12.77 25.99
C SER A 129 -1.17 -11.61 26.94
N ASP A 130 -0.71 -10.47 26.42
CA ASP A 130 -0.44 -9.26 27.22
C ASP A 130 -1.73 -8.51 27.61
N PHE A 131 -2.83 -8.69 26.85
CA PHE A 131 -4.10 -8.00 27.05
C PHE A 131 -4.74 -8.29 28.42
N GLY A 132 -4.48 -9.46 29.01
CA GLY A 132 -5.06 -9.89 30.29
C GLY A 132 -4.36 -9.37 31.55
N GLY A 133 -3.14 -8.82 31.42
CA GLY A 133 -2.28 -8.47 32.56
C GLY A 133 -2.34 -7.02 33.05
N GLY A 134 -3.15 -6.15 32.42
CA GLY A 134 -3.12 -4.70 32.63
C GLY A 134 -4.48 -4.03 32.85
N ARG A 135 -4.47 -2.69 32.86
CA ARG A 135 -5.69 -1.86 32.90
C ARG A 135 -6.55 -2.19 31.68
N ARG A 136 -7.81 -2.54 31.89
CA ARG A 136 -8.74 -2.85 30.80
C ARG A 136 -8.85 -1.63 29.87
N PRO A 137 -8.60 -1.79 28.56
CA PRO A 137 -8.73 -0.67 27.64
C PRO A 137 -10.19 -0.26 27.52
N THR A 138 -10.41 1.03 27.24
CA THR A 138 -11.75 1.54 27.00
C THR A 138 -12.20 1.12 25.60
N LEU A 139 -13.51 0.89 25.43
CA LEU A 139 -14.07 0.57 24.11
C LEU A 139 -13.74 1.66 23.09
N LEU A 140 -13.70 2.93 23.52
CA LEU A 140 -13.38 4.06 22.66
C LEU A 140 -11.95 4.03 22.11
N ALA A 141 -10.98 3.52 22.88
CA ALA A 141 -9.59 3.37 22.42
C ALA A 141 -9.41 2.19 21.44
N VAL A 142 -10.23 1.15 21.58
CA VAL A 142 -10.05 -0.14 20.87
C VAL A 142 -10.92 -0.24 19.63
N ALA A 143 -12.17 0.24 19.69
CA ALA A 143 -13.16 0.03 18.64
C ALA A 143 -12.76 0.63 17.28
N PRO A 144 -12.20 1.85 17.18
CA PRO A 144 -11.73 2.38 15.90
C PRO A 144 -10.66 1.49 15.26
N ASN A 145 -9.68 1.03 16.04
CA ASN A 145 -8.60 0.17 15.56
C ASN A 145 -9.10 -1.21 15.12
N LEU A 146 -10.04 -1.82 15.85
CA LEU A 146 -10.68 -3.06 15.42
C LEU A 146 -11.50 -2.89 14.14
N PHE A 147 -12.22 -1.77 14.01
CA PHE A 147 -12.95 -1.47 12.79
C PHE A 147 -12.02 -1.33 11.59
N VAL A 148 -10.95 -0.51 11.73
CA VAL A 148 -9.94 -0.31 10.69
C VAL A 148 -9.21 -1.62 10.35
N THR A 149 -8.94 -2.47 11.36
CA THR A 149 -8.39 -3.82 11.16
C THR A 149 -9.25 -4.62 10.18
N VAL A 150 -10.56 -4.70 10.43
CA VAL A 150 -11.48 -5.47 9.58
C VAL A 150 -11.55 -4.84 8.19
N THR A 151 -11.74 -3.53 8.08
CA THR A 151 -11.88 -2.88 6.77
C THR A 151 -10.61 -3.02 5.92
N TYR A 152 -9.43 -2.84 6.50
CA TYR A 152 -8.16 -3.01 5.79
C TYR A 152 -7.90 -4.46 5.42
N LEU A 153 -8.21 -5.43 6.29
CA LEU A 153 -8.07 -6.84 5.94
C LEU A 153 -8.94 -7.20 4.73
N VAL A 154 -10.21 -6.77 4.72
CA VAL A 154 -11.12 -7.01 3.58
C VAL A 154 -10.61 -6.32 2.32
N VAL A 155 -10.18 -5.06 2.40
CA VAL A 155 -9.57 -4.34 1.27
C VAL A 155 -8.37 -5.11 0.71
N GLY A 156 -7.46 -5.56 1.57
CA GLY A 156 -6.29 -6.35 1.18
C GLY A 156 -6.67 -7.64 0.45
N ILE A 157 -7.61 -8.40 1.00
CA ILE A 157 -8.13 -9.62 0.37
C ILE A 157 -8.72 -9.33 -1.02
N LEU A 158 -9.53 -8.27 -1.16
CA LEU A 158 -10.13 -7.91 -2.44
C LEU A 158 -9.07 -7.49 -3.48
N LEU A 159 -8.05 -6.73 -3.07
CA LEU A 159 -6.96 -6.32 -3.95
C LEU A 159 -6.10 -7.51 -4.39
N LEU A 160 -5.69 -8.37 -3.45
CA LEU A 160 -4.91 -9.57 -3.74
C LEU A 160 -5.70 -10.56 -4.62
N ARG A 161 -7.00 -10.74 -4.35
CA ARG A 161 -7.87 -11.55 -5.20
C ARG A 161 -7.99 -10.96 -6.61
N THR A 162 -8.09 -9.63 -6.73
CA THR A 162 -8.10 -8.95 -8.03
C THR A 162 -6.79 -9.21 -8.79
N GLN A 163 -5.64 -9.14 -8.12
CA GLN A 163 -4.35 -9.49 -8.72
C GLN A 163 -4.31 -10.95 -9.18
N ALA A 164 -4.77 -11.87 -8.34
CA ALA A 164 -4.81 -13.30 -8.67
C ALA A 164 -5.73 -13.61 -9.85
N LEU A 165 -6.88 -12.93 -9.98
CA LEU A 165 -7.79 -13.09 -11.12
C LEU A 165 -7.21 -12.48 -12.40
N ARG A 166 -6.55 -11.33 -12.31
CA ARG A 166 -5.96 -10.66 -13.48
C ARG A 166 -4.66 -11.29 -13.95
N ARG A 167 -4.01 -12.13 -13.13
CA ARG A 167 -2.70 -12.71 -13.47
C ARG A 167 -2.67 -13.46 -14.80
N VAL A 168 -3.79 -14.11 -15.16
CA VAL A 168 -3.90 -14.88 -16.40
C VAL A 168 -3.92 -13.93 -17.59
N ALA A 169 -4.74 -12.88 -17.53
CA ALA A 169 -4.83 -11.88 -18.59
C ALA A 169 -3.57 -11.01 -18.72
N LEU A 170 -2.82 -10.84 -17.63
CA LEU A 170 -1.56 -10.09 -17.61
C LEU A 170 -0.33 -10.96 -17.92
N GLU A 171 -0.47 -12.29 -18.00
CA GLU A 171 0.64 -13.24 -18.09
C GLU A 171 1.69 -13.08 -16.96
N GLY A 172 1.22 -12.74 -15.75
CA GLY A 172 2.05 -12.50 -14.58
C GLY A 172 1.42 -11.55 -13.57
N TRP A 173 2.24 -10.92 -12.72
CA TRP A 173 1.80 -10.07 -11.63
C TRP A 173 2.29 -8.64 -11.77
N SER A 174 1.46 -7.68 -11.32
CA SER A 174 1.86 -6.30 -11.10
C SER A 174 2.55 -6.18 -9.74
N LEU A 175 3.83 -5.76 -9.71
CA LEU A 175 4.53 -5.52 -8.45
C LEU A 175 3.89 -4.36 -7.65
N SER A 176 3.41 -3.31 -8.33
CA SER A 176 2.66 -2.22 -7.71
C SER A 176 1.34 -2.72 -7.13
N GLY A 177 0.63 -3.58 -7.87
CA GLY A 177 -0.63 -4.19 -7.42
C GLY A 177 -0.45 -5.14 -6.23
N LEU A 178 0.60 -5.97 -6.25
CA LEU A 178 0.95 -6.88 -5.16
C LEU A 178 1.39 -6.12 -3.90
N SER A 179 2.27 -5.13 -4.06
CA SER A 179 2.70 -4.28 -2.93
C SER A 179 1.54 -3.53 -2.31
N LEU A 180 0.68 -2.90 -3.11
CA LEU A 180 -0.55 -2.27 -2.62
C LEU A 180 -1.47 -3.27 -1.90
N GLY A 181 -1.66 -4.46 -2.48
CA GLY A 181 -2.47 -5.52 -1.87
C GLY A 181 -1.90 -6.04 -0.56
N ALA A 182 -0.57 -6.05 -0.39
CA ALA A 182 0.12 -6.50 0.82
C ALA A 182 0.20 -5.42 1.92
N ILE A 183 0.17 -4.14 1.56
CA ILE A 183 0.14 -3.04 2.54
C ILE A 183 -1.08 -3.20 3.46
N PHE A 184 -2.29 -3.40 2.92
CA PHE A 184 -3.50 -3.39 3.74
C PHE A 184 -3.58 -4.50 4.81
N PRO A 185 -3.25 -5.78 4.53
CA PRO A 185 -3.15 -6.80 5.57
C PRO A 185 -2.09 -6.47 6.63
N SER A 186 -0.96 -5.87 6.23
CA SER A 186 0.05 -5.44 7.20
C SER A 186 -0.44 -4.28 8.09
N CYS A 187 -1.21 -3.34 7.53
CA CYS A 187 -1.87 -2.29 8.32
C CYS A 187 -2.92 -2.87 9.25
N ALA A 188 -3.74 -3.82 8.78
CA ALA A 188 -4.70 -4.53 9.62
C ALA A 188 -4.01 -5.23 10.81
N LEU A 189 -2.87 -5.88 10.56
CA LEU A 189 -2.06 -6.48 11.62
C LEU A 189 -1.56 -5.44 12.63
N MET A 190 -1.05 -4.30 12.17
CA MET A 190 -0.60 -3.21 13.06
C MET A 190 -1.74 -2.72 13.96
N HIS A 191 -2.92 -2.43 13.39
CA HIS A 191 -4.08 -1.98 14.16
C HIS A 191 -4.60 -3.04 15.13
N LEU A 192 -4.57 -4.32 14.75
CA LEU A 192 -4.97 -5.41 15.64
C LEU A 192 -4.00 -5.56 16.82
N VAL A 193 -2.69 -5.57 16.54
CA VAL A 193 -1.66 -5.63 17.59
C VAL A 193 -1.76 -4.42 18.51
N TYR A 194 -2.02 -3.24 17.97
CA TYR A 194 -2.26 -2.03 18.77
C TYR A 194 -3.53 -2.17 19.62
N ALA A 195 -4.66 -2.58 19.05
CA ALA A 195 -5.90 -2.80 19.79
C ALA A 195 -5.75 -3.81 20.96
N LEU A 196 -4.88 -4.80 20.80
CA LEU A 196 -4.55 -5.80 21.83
C LEU A 196 -3.47 -5.35 22.82
N SER A 197 -2.68 -4.34 22.47
CA SER A 197 -1.55 -3.85 23.30
C SER A 197 -1.83 -2.51 23.98
N ALA A 198 -2.77 -1.71 23.46
CA ALA A 198 -3.04 -0.36 23.90
C ALA A 198 -3.66 -0.35 25.28
N ARG A 199 -3.03 0.36 26.22
CA ARG A 199 -3.44 0.43 27.63
C ARG A 199 -4.50 1.50 27.92
N GLY A 200 -5.30 1.85 26.90
CA GLY A 200 -6.34 2.88 27.00
C GLY A 200 -5.83 4.31 26.82
N ASP A 201 -4.80 4.52 25.99
CA ASP A 201 -4.39 5.86 25.58
C ASP A 201 -5.43 6.50 24.64
N LEU A 202 -5.80 7.74 24.93
CA LEU A 202 -6.84 8.49 24.21
C LEU A 202 -6.26 9.64 23.38
N THR A 203 -4.96 9.93 23.48
CA THR A 203 -4.26 10.98 22.71
C THR A 203 -4.47 10.83 21.20
N ILE A 204 -4.37 9.60 20.69
CA ILE A 204 -4.49 9.28 19.26
C ILE A 204 -5.95 9.04 18.84
N CYS A 205 -6.87 8.87 19.80
CA CYS A 205 -8.27 8.55 19.55
C CYS A 205 -8.95 9.48 18.54
N PRO A 206 -8.74 10.81 18.52
CA PRO A 206 -9.34 11.68 17.51
C PRO A 206 -8.96 11.31 16.08
N VAL A 207 -7.70 10.91 15.86
CA VAL A 207 -7.20 10.50 14.54
C VAL A 207 -7.74 9.13 14.17
N ASP A 208 -7.81 8.20 15.12
CA ASP A 208 -8.37 6.86 14.89
C ASP A 208 -9.85 6.89 14.54
N VAL A 209 -10.62 7.75 15.23
CA VAL A 209 -12.04 7.97 14.94
C VAL A 209 -12.23 8.55 13.54
N PHE A 210 -11.33 9.43 13.07
CA PHE A 210 -11.34 9.90 11.69
C PHE A 210 -10.97 8.79 10.68
N GLY A 211 -10.12 7.84 11.07
CA GLY A 211 -9.78 6.68 10.26
C GLY A 211 -10.95 5.75 9.96
N VAL A 212 -11.97 5.71 10.82
CA VAL A 212 -13.19 4.89 10.63
C VAL A 212 -13.94 5.27 9.34
N PRO A 213 -14.46 6.50 9.14
CA PRO A 213 -15.15 6.87 7.91
C PRO A 213 -14.24 6.82 6.68
N ALA A 214 -12.95 7.17 6.82
CA ALA A 214 -11.99 7.08 5.72
C ALA A 214 -11.82 5.62 5.23
N SER A 215 -11.64 4.68 6.16
CA SER A 215 -11.49 3.25 5.84
C SER A 215 -12.79 2.63 5.30
N ALA A 216 -13.95 3.03 5.82
CA ALA A 216 -15.26 2.60 5.32
C ALA A 216 -15.50 3.08 3.87
N TYR A 217 -15.20 4.34 3.58
CA TYR A 217 -15.29 4.89 2.22
C TYR A 217 -14.33 4.17 1.27
N PHE A 218 -13.09 3.91 1.71
CA PHE A 218 -12.12 3.16 0.91
C PHE A 218 -12.58 1.74 0.61
N LEU A 219 -13.08 1.02 1.62
CA LEU A 219 -13.66 -0.31 1.44
C LEU A 219 -14.84 -0.29 0.46
N TRP A 220 -15.77 0.67 0.60
CA TRP A 220 -16.90 0.82 -0.32
C TRP A 220 -16.43 0.99 -1.78
N VAL A 221 -15.44 1.85 -2.03
CA VAL A 221 -14.88 2.05 -3.37
C VAL A 221 -14.21 0.77 -3.89
N VAL A 222 -13.32 0.15 -3.09
CA VAL A 222 -12.59 -1.07 -3.50
C VAL A 222 -13.55 -2.21 -3.78
N HIS A 223 -14.57 -2.40 -2.92
CA HIS A 223 -15.61 -3.39 -3.12
C HIS A 223 -16.43 -3.11 -4.39
N GLY A 224 -16.82 -1.85 -4.64
CA GLY A 224 -17.54 -1.47 -5.84
C GLY A 224 -16.72 -1.65 -7.13
N LEU A 225 -15.41 -1.42 -7.07
CA LEU A 225 -14.50 -1.72 -8.19
C LEU A 225 -14.36 -3.23 -8.41
N TYR A 226 -14.22 -4.00 -7.32
CA TYR A 226 -14.14 -5.46 -7.37
C TYR A 226 -15.42 -6.08 -7.97
N LYS A 227 -16.60 -5.58 -7.60
CA LYS A 227 -17.91 -5.98 -8.15
C LYS A 227 -18.25 -5.33 -9.48
N GLN A 228 -17.37 -4.48 -10.02
CA GLN A 228 -17.60 -3.71 -11.25
C GLN A 228 -18.87 -2.83 -11.20
N SER A 229 -19.35 -2.44 -10.02
CA SER A 229 -20.47 -1.51 -9.84
C SER A 229 -20.05 -0.04 -9.87
N ILE A 230 -18.76 0.24 -9.71
CA ILE A 230 -18.17 1.58 -9.86
C ILE A 230 -17.37 1.66 -11.16
N THR A 231 -17.55 2.76 -11.91
CA THR A 231 -16.65 3.17 -12.98
C THR A 231 -15.67 4.20 -12.45
N ASP A 232 -14.39 3.97 -12.70
CA ASP A 232 -13.29 4.83 -12.31
C ASP A 232 -12.21 4.80 -13.41
N TRP A 233 -11.21 5.68 -13.34
CA TRP A 233 -10.09 5.73 -14.29
C TRP A 233 -9.42 4.37 -14.47
N ASN A 234 -9.43 3.55 -13.41
CA ASN A 234 -8.82 2.23 -13.33
C ASN A 234 -9.60 1.10 -14.05
N ARG A 235 -10.64 1.42 -14.83
CA ARG A 235 -11.33 0.44 -15.70
C ARG A 235 -10.54 0.04 -16.97
N ARG A 236 -9.37 0.63 -17.22
CA ARG A 236 -8.42 0.09 -18.23
C ARG A 236 -7.50 -0.96 -17.56
N PRO A 237 -6.91 -1.92 -18.29
CA PRO A 237 -6.48 -3.23 -17.75
C PRO A 237 -5.41 -3.23 -16.65
N ILE A 238 -4.90 -2.09 -16.20
CA ILE A 238 -3.67 -2.02 -15.43
C ILE A 238 -3.83 -1.03 -14.28
N VAL A 239 -4.14 -1.53 -13.10
CA VAL A 239 -3.76 -0.85 -11.86
C VAL A 239 -2.23 -0.95 -11.82
N GLY A 240 -1.53 0.10 -12.24
CA GLY A 240 -0.06 0.08 -12.37
C GLY A 240 0.50 0.62 -13.69
N ALA A 241 -0.31 0.78 -14.75
CA ALA A 241 0.17 1.55 -15.89
C ALA A 241 0.06 3.02 -15.53
N ALA A 242 1.20 3.65 -15.25
CA ALA A 242 1.32 5.09 -15.41
C ALA A 242 0.66 5.43 -16.76
N GLY A 243 -0.29 6.36 -16.77
CA GLY A 243 -0.84 6.85 -18.04
C GLY A 243 0.34 7.23 -18.93
N ARG A 244 0.29 6.86 -20.22
CA ARG A 244 1.37 7.18 -21.18
C ARG A 244 1.80 8.62 -20.93
N ALA A 245 3.08 8.81 -20.59
CA ALA A 245 3.64 10.13 -20.48
C ALA A 245 3.30 10.90 -21.78
N PRO A 246 2.87 12.17 -21.71
CA PRO A 246 2.51 12.96 -22.89
C PRO A 246 3.62 13.01 -23.95
N ARG A 247 4.85 12.75 -23.52
CA ARG A 247 6.03 12.63 -24.36
C ARG A 247 6.59 11.21 -24.23
N ALA A 248 6.83 10.55 -25.36
CA ALA A 248 7.59 9.31 -25.36
C ALA A 248 8.94 9.55 -24.69
N ALA A 249 9.35 8.65 -23.79
CA ALA A 249 10.66 8.76 -23.18
C ALA A 249 11.75 8.66 -24.27
N PRO A 250 12.82 9.47 -24.23
CA PRO A 250 13.84 9.51 -25.29
C PRO A 250 14.46 8.15 -25.62
N TRP A 251 14.48 7.22 -24.67
CA TRP A 251 15.00 5.86 -24.84
C TRP A 251 13.99 4.88 -25.47
N ALA A 252 12.70 5.20 -25.49
CA ALA A 252 11.67 4.35 -26.10
C ALA A 252 11.73 4.37 -27.64
N GLN A 253 12.36 5.39 -28.23
CA GLN A 253 12.60 5.47 -29.67
C GLN A 253 13.79 4.60 -30.11
N ARG A 254 14.59 4.08 -29.17
CA ARG A 254 15.84 3.37 -29.50
C ARG A 254 15.65 1.86 -29.71
N ARG A 255 14.50 1.44 -30.24
CA ARG A 255 14.28 0.05 -30.70
C ARG A 255 14.39 -0.14 -32.21
N GLU A 256 14.42 0.95 -32.98
CA GLU A 256 14.52 0.87 -34.45
C GLU A 256 15.95 0.58 -34.96
N SER A 257 16.98 0.59 -34.10
CA SER A 257 18.37 0.39 -34.55
C SER A 257 18.92 -1.03 -34.39
N VAL A 258 18.21 -1.98 -33.77
CA VAL A 258 18.74 -3.37 -33.69
C VAL A 258 18.60 -4.10 -35.01
N GLU A 259 17.51 -3.87 -35.76
CA GLU A 259 17.38 -4.39 -37.13
C GLU A 259 18.32 -3.68 -38.11
N GLU A 260 18.59 -2.39 -37.89
CA GLU A 260 19.57 -1.62 -38.67
C GLU A 260 21.03 -2.01 -38.36
N LEU A 261 21.33 -2.42 -37.13
CA LEU A 261 22.65 -2.97 -36.71
C LEU A 261 22.85 -4.45 -37.10
N LEU A 262 21.76 -5.19 -37.32
CA LEU A 262 21.79 -6.59 -37.77
C LEU A 262 21.59 -6.76 -39.28
N ALA A 263 21.39 -5.67 -40.01
CA ALA A 263 21.47 -5.64 -41.46
C ALA A 263 22.93 -5.88 -41.89
N ILE A 264 23.33 -7.15 -41.91
CA ILE A 264 24.57 -7.59 -42.54
C ILE A 264 24.47 -7.15 -44.00
N PRO A 265 25.35 -6.25 -44.50
CA PRO A 265 25.32 -5.86 -45.89
C PRO A 265 25.53 -7.12 -46.73
N ALA A 266 24.53 -7.44 -47.57
CA ALA A 266 24.65 -8.51 -48.54
C ALA A 266 25.88 -8.20 -49.41
N SER A 267 26.95 -8.97 -49.24
CA SER A 267 28.13 -8.87 -50.06
C SER A 267 27.72 -9.10 -51.51
N HIS A 268 27.80 -8.05 -52.33
CA HIS A 268 27.73 -8.15 -53.78
C HIS A 268 28.93 -8.96 -54.27
N GLY A 269 28.75 -10.27 -54.35
CA GLY A 269 29.60 -11.15 -55.15
C GLY A 269 29.26 -10.94 -56.62
N GLY A 270 30.00 -10.03 -57.25
CA GLY A 270 30.04 -9.90 -58.69
C GLY A 270 31.07 -10.84 -59.31
N VAL A 271 30.67 -11.37 -60.47
CA VAL A 271 31.43 -12.04 -61.55
C VAL A 271 31.86 -13.48 -61.31
#